data_AF-A0A542EPN5-F1
#
_entry.id   AF-A0A542EPN5-F1
#
_cell.length_a   1.000
_cell.length_b   1.000
_cell.length_c   1.000
_cell.angle_alpha   90.00
_cell.angle_beta   90.00
_cell.angle_gamma   90.00
#
_symmetry.space_group_name_H-M   'P 1'
#
loop_
_entity.id
_entity.type
_entity.pdbx_description
1 polymer ?
#
loop_
_entity_poly.entity_id
_entity_poly.type
_entity_poly.pdbx_seq_one_letter_code
_entity_poly.pdbx_strand_id
1 'polypeptide(L)'
;MVAAFTGQQYQCTTDEAYQTCSKGTTSVQVLIGTQPRPAVLSLQATGAAAEAAAALVEFAPQALELAHVNPRGTIVDWLKQQSGKAGGTTTAGNWTVEFSTESGTDQPGAILTLTDKLCKVDCGAE
;
A
#
# COMPACT_ATOMS: atom_id res chain seq x y z
N MET A 1 11.99 -5.09 8.35
CA MET A 1 10.70 -4.50 7.96
C MET A 1 9.61 -5.56 7.73
N VAL A 2 9.86 -6.60 6.95
CA VAL A 2 8.86 -7.67 6.69
C VAL A 2 8.61 -8.63 7.85
N ALA A 3 9.54 -8.78 8.79
CA ALA A 3 9.32 -9.60 10.00
C ALA A 3 8.03 -9.24 10.77
N ALA A 4 7.59 -7.98 10.70
CA ALA A 4 6.38 -7.52 11.35
C ALA A 4 5.09 -8.03 10.66
N PHE A 5 5.12 -8.23 9.33
CA PHE A 5 4.00 -8.83 8.58
C PHE A 5 4.01 -10.37 8.66
N THR A 6 5.19 -11.00 8.65
CA THR A 6 5.31 -12.46 8.77
C THR A 6 4.74 -12.98 10.11
N GLY A 7 4.82 -12.19 11.18
CA GLY A 7 4.24 -12.52 12.48
C GLY A 7 2.69 -12.51 12.53
N GLN A 8 2.02 -11.99 11.50
CA GLN A 8 0.56 -11.81 11.44
C GLN A 8 -0.14 -12.82 10.50
N GLN A 9 0.50 -13.96 10.21
CA GLN A 9 0.04 -15.01 9.29
C GLN A 9 -0.10 -14.55 7.82
N TYR A 10 0.60 -13.49 7.42
CA TYR A 10 0.68 -13.12 6.00
C TYR A 10 1.64 -14.08 5.27
N GLN A 11 1.26 -14.52 4.07
CA GLN A 11 2.13 -15.26 3.19
C GLN A 11 2.98 -14.26 2.41
N CYS A 12 4.24 -14.12 2.82
CA CYS A 12 5.19 -13.23 2.17
C CYS A 12 6.02 -13.99 1.13
N THR A 13 5.97 -13.53 -0.11
CA THR A 13 6.88 -13.90 -1.18
C THR A 13 7.83 -12.74 -1.46
N THR A 14 9.04 -13.08 -1.89
CA THR A 14 10.07 -12.11 -2.27
C THR A 14 10.33 -12.34 -3.75
N ASP A 15 10.20 -11.28 -4.55
CA ASP A 15 10.33 -11.28 -6.00
C ASP A 15 11.33 -10.21 -6.41
N GLU A 16 12.51 -10.62 -6.89
CA GLU A 16 13.62 -9.74 -7.31
C GLU A 16 13.91 -8.56 -6.35
N ALA A 17 13.23 -7.42 -6.56
CA ALA A 17 13.36 -6.19 -5.77
C ALA A 17 12.14 -5.86 -4.87
N TYR A 18 11.07 -6.66 -4.90
CA TYR A 18 9.83 -6.43 -4.16
C TYR A 18 9.51 -7.59 -3.23
N GLN A 19 8.95 -7.28 -2.07
CA GLN A 19 8.42 -8.28 -1.15
C GLN A 19 6.92 -8.09 -1.03
N THR A 20 6.15 -9.13 -1.39
CA THR A 20 4.69 -9.12 -1.41
C THR A 20 4.17 -10.04 -0.32
N CYS A 21 3.45 -9.51 0.65
CA CYS A 21 2.77 -10.25 1.70
C CYS A 21 1.26 -10.20 1.50
N SER A 22 0.63 -11.35 1.26
CA SER A 22 -0.81 -11.47 1.06
C SER A 22 -1.50 -12.19 2.20
N LYS A 23 -2.76 -11.82 2.46
CA LYS A 23 -3.65 -12.47 3.42
C LYS A 23 -5.10 -12.32 2.98
N GLY A 24 -5.70 -13.42 2.53
CA GLY A 24 -7.06 -13.40 2.01
C GLY A 24 -7.15 -12.55 0.74
N THR A 25 -7.98 -11.51 0.76
CA THR A 25 -8.20 -10.60 -0.37
C THR A 25 -7.28 -9.37 -0.37
N THR A 26 -6.43 -9.19 0.65
CA THR A 26 -5.51 -8.06 0.73
C THR A 26 -4.07 -8.50 0.56
N SER A 27 -3.28 -7.64 -0.06
CA SER A 27 -1.85 -7.83 -0.27
C SER A 27 -1.10 -6.53 -0.01
N VAL A 28 0.10 -6.63 0.54
CA VAL A 28 1.04 -5.52 0.68
C VAL A 28 2.31 -5.84 -0.07
N GLN A 29 2.72 -4.96 -0.95
CA GLN A 29 3.96 -5.04 -1.68
C GLN A 29 4.87 -3.91 -1.20
N VAL A 30 6.10 -4.23 -0.86
CA VAL A 30 7.12 -3.25 -0.46
C VAL A 30 8.33 -3.40 -1.35
N LEU A 31 8.92 -2.28 -1.77
CA LEU A 31 10.24 -2.31 -2.40
C LEU A 31 11.28 -2.70 -1.33
N ILE A 32 12.04 -3.75 -1.62
CA ILE A 32 13.12 -4.24 -0.78
C ILE A 32 14.28 -3.27 -0.91
N GLY A 33 14.68 -2.69 0.22
CA GLY A 33 15.85 -1.83 0.30
C GLY A 33 16.58 -2.07 1.61
N THR A 34 17.83 -1.60 1.67
CA THR A 34 18.64 -1.55 2.89
C THR A 34 18.20 -0.43 3.85
N GLN A 35 17.28 0.42 3.40
CA GLN A 35 16.73 1.52 4.18
C GLN A 35 15.83 1.00 5.32
N PRO A 36 15.80 1.67 6.49
CA PRO A 36 14.91 1.30 7.60
C PRO A 36 13.42 1.52 7.27
N ARG A 37 13.12 2.31 6.24
CA ARG A 37 11.79 2.63 5.72
C ARG A 37 11.76 2.32 4.21
N PRO A 38 10.67 1.79 3.65
CA PRO A 38 10.61 1.39 2.26
C PRO A 38 10.42 2.65 1.41
N ALA A 39 11.08 2.70 0.26
CA ALA A 39 10.90 3.80 -0.69
C ALA A 39 9.49 3.77 -1.30
N VAL A 40 8.98 2.57 -1.57
CA VAL A 40 7.66 2.34 -2.18
C VAL A 40 6.92 1.25 -1.40
N LEU A 41 5.64 1.50 -1.12
CA LEU A 41 4.72 0.60 -0.45
C LEU A 41 3.39 0.61 -1.22
N SER A 42 2.94 -0.53 -1.70
CA SER A 42 1.67 -0.68 -2.40
C SER A 42 0.76 -1.63 -1.65
N LEU A 43 -0.44 -1.16 -1.29
CA LEU A 43 -1.48 -1.95 -0.65
C LEU A 43 -2.52 -2.29 -1.72
N GLN A 44 -2.90 -3.55 -1.83
CA GLN A 44 -3.81 -4.04 -2.85
C GLN A 44 -4.94 -4.81 -2.17
N ALA A 45 -6.15 -4.67 -2.69
CA ALA A 45 -7.29 -5.46 -2.29
C ALA A 45 -8.05 -5.94 -3.52
N THR A 46 -8.36 -7.23 -3.56
CA THR A 46 -9.15 -7.85 -4.63
C THR A 46 -10.62 -7.87 -4.25
N GLY A 47 -11.51 -7.65 -5.22
CA GLY A 47 -12.97 -7.64 -5.04
C GLY A 47 -13.63 -6.45 -5.72
N ALA A 48 -14.95 -6.33 -5.60
CA ALA A 48 -15.66 -5.17 -6.14
C ALA A 48 -15.03 -3.87 -5.62
N ALA A 49 -14.88 -2.85 -6.46
CA ALA A 49 -14.13 -1.62 -6.14
C ALA A 49 -14.53 -0.98 -4.79
N ALA A 50 -15.81 -1.01 -4.44
CA ALA A 50 -16.30 -0.52 -3.14
C ALA A 50 -15.82 -1.37 -1.95
N GLU A 51 -15.90 -2.70 -2.08
CA GLU A 51 -15.44 -3.65 -1.05
C GLU A 51 -13.92 -3.62 -0.92
N ALA A 52 -13.20 -3.56 -2.04
CA ALA A 52 -11.75 -3.45 -2.06
C ALA A 52 -11.27 -2.14 -1.42
N ALA A 53 -11.95 -1.01 -1.71
CA ALA A 53 -11.66 0.27 -1.06
C ALA A 53 -11.93 0.22 0.46
N ALA A 54 -13.03 -0.39 0.88
CA ALA A 54 -13.33 -0.58 2.30
C ALA A 54 -12.27 -1.45 3.00
N ALA A 55 -11.90 -2.58 2.39
CA ALA A 55 -10.85 -3.45 2.90
C ALA A 55 -9.49 -2.74 3.00
N LEU A 56 -9.14 -1.89 2.01
CA LEU A 56 -7.94 -1.05 2.09
C LEU A 56 -8.03 -0.04 3.22
N VAL A 57 -9.19 0.59 3.46
CA VAL A 57 -9.37 1.54 4.57
C VAL A 57 -9.15 0.87 5.92
N GLU A 58 -9.63 -0.36 6.09
CA GLU A 58 -9.45 -1.14 7.32
C GLU A 58 -8.00 -1.63 7.49
N PHE A 59 -7.36 -2.04 6.39
CA PHE A 59 -6.01 -2.59 6.38
C PHE A 59 -4.89 -1.52 6.44
N ALA A 60 -5.09 -0.38 5.78
CA ALA A 60 -4.14 0.71 5.69
C ALA A 60 -3.54 1.15 7.04
N PRO A 61 -4.30 1.42 8.12
CA PRO A 61 -3.69 1.89 9.37
C PRO A 61 -2.65 0.90 9.93
N GLN A 62 -2.95 -0.41 9.89
CA GLN A 62 -2.01 -1.44 10.34
C GLN A 62 -0.81 -1.54 9.41
N ALA A 63 -1.04 -1.57 8.10
CA ALA A 63 0.05 -1.69 7.13
C ALA A 63 0.99 -0.48 7.16
N LEU A 64 0.45 0.73 7.28
CA LEU A 64 1.22 1.98 7.40
C LEU A 64 2.00 2.04 8.72
N GLU A 65 1.45 1.52 9.81
CA GLU A 65 2.15 1.45 11.09
C GLU A 65 3.32 0.47 11.05
N LEU A 66 3.09 -0.75 10.56
CA LEU A 66 4.15 -1.73 10.30
C LEU A 66 5.19 -1.18 9.33
N ALA A 67 4.75 -0.32 8.41
CA ALA A 67 5.60 0.32 7.44
C ALA A 67 6.33 1.59 7.94
N HIS A 68 6.12 1.98 9.20
CA HIS A 68 6.64 3.23 9.78
C HIS A 68 6.30 4.50 8.95
N VAL A 69 5.18 4.47 8.24
CA VAL A 69 4.68 5.57 7.42
C VAL A 69 4.02 6.62 8.32
N ASN A 70 4.46 7.88 8.22
CA ASN A 70 3.79 9.02 8.84
C ASN A 70 3.69 10.20 7.85
N PRO A 71 2.57 10.95 7.87
CA PRO A 71 1.43 10.87 8.80
C PRO A 71 0.33 9.88 8.39
N ARG A 72 0.27 8.69 9.02
CA ARG A 72 -0.68 7.62 8.67
C ARG A 72 -2.15 7.99 8.83
N GLY A 73 -2.50 8.77 9.86
CA GLY A 73 -3.88 9.21 10.09
C GLY A 73 -4.43 10.04 8.93
N THR A 74 -3.64 10.97 8.39
CA THR A 74 -4.01 11.79 7.23
C THR A 74 -4.21 10.95 5.97
N ILE A 75 -3.37 9.94 5.77
CA ILE A 75 -3.43 9.05 4.61
C ILE A 75 -4.71 8.20 4.66
N VAL A 76 -5.02 7.61 5.82
CA VAL A 76 -6.23 6.80 6.02
C VAL A 76 -7.48 7.67 5.90
N ASP A 77 -7.47 8.89 6.44
CA ASP A 77 -8.60 9.83 6.27
C ASP A 77 -8.83 10.19 4.80
N TRP A 78 -7.76 10.51 4.07
CA TRP A 78 -7.87 10.79 2.65
C TRP A 78 -8.32 9.58 1.83
N LEU A 79 -7.86 8.37 2.17
CA LEU A 79 -8.29 7.12 1.53
C LEU A 79 -9.79 6.90 1.73
N LYS A 80 -10.33 7.17 2.93
CA LYS A 80 -11.78 7.11 3.19
C LYS A 80 -12.57 8.05 2.28
N GLN A 81 -12.00 9.19 1.92
CA GLN A 81 -12.61 10.14 0.97
C GLN A 81 -12.53 9.67 -0.50
N GLN A 82 -11.76 8.62 -0.80
CA GLN A 82 -11.72 8.00 -2.13
C GLN A 82 -12.75 6.87 -2.29
N SER A 83 -13.48 6.49 -1.24
CA SER A 83 -14.59 5.54 -1.34
C SER A 83 -15.58 5.98 -2.43
N GLY A 84 -15.81 5.12 -3.42
CA GLY A 84 -16.68 5.40 -4.55
C GLY A 84 -16.05 6.21 -5.69
N LYS A 85 -14.74 6.51 -5.63
CA LYS A 85 -13.99 7.14 -6.72
C LYS A 85 -13.18 6.09 -7.49
N ALA A 86 -12.96 6.36 -8.79
CA ALA A 86 -12.13 5.53 -9.65
C ALA A 86 -10.63 5.60 -9.28
N GLY A 87 -10.22 6.67 -8.62
CA GLY A 87 -8.84 6.91 -8.22
C GLY A 87 -8.62 8.35 -7.74
N GLY A 88 -7.42 8.63 -7.26
CA GLY A 88 -6.98 9.94 -6.82
C GLY A 88 -5.53 9.92 -6.38
N THR A 89 -4.89 11.08 -6.36
CA THR A 89 -3.51 11.22 -5.86
C THR A 89 -3.46 12.39 -4.89
N THR A 90 -2.70 12.24 -3.81
CA THR A 90 -2.45 13.29 -2.84
C THR A 90 -1.02 13.25 -2.33
N THR A 91 -0.62 14.28 -1.60
CA THR A 91 0.64 14.30 -0.85
C THR A 91 0.33 14.42 0.63
N ALA A 92 0.85 13.50 1.44
CA ALA A 92 0.71 13.50 2.89
C ALA A 92 2.11 13.53 3.53
N GLY A 93 2.52 14.71 4.00
CA GLY A 93 3.87 14.94 4.51
C GLY A 93 4.92 14.63 3.45
N ASN A 94 5.73 13.60 3.69
CA ASN A 94 6.80 13.16 2.79
C ASN A 94 6.38 12.04 1.82
N TRP A 95 5.10 11.68 1.78
CA TRP A 95 4.61 10.60 0.93
C TRP A 95 3.72 11.14 -0.18
N THR A 96 3.95 10.68 -1.41
CA THR A 96 2.94 10.69 -2.46
C THR A 96 2.05 9.48 -2.26
N VAL A 97 0.74 9.70 -2.18
CA VAL A 97 -0.25 8.64 -2.00
C VAL A 97 -1.12 8.63 -3.23
N GLU A 98 -1.19 7.49 -3.89
CA GLU A 98 -1.99 7.28 -5.08
C GLU A 98 -2.95 6.12 -4.85
N PHE A 99 -4.22 6.36 -5.11
CA PHE A 99 -5.29 5.39 -5.02
C PHE A 99 -5.87 5.19 -6.40
N SER A 100 -6.08 3.93 -6.78
CA SER A 100 -6.68 3.55 -8.05
C SER A 100 -7.58 2.36 -7.82
N THR A 101 -8.79 2.39 -8.38
CA THR A 101 -9.66 1.22 -8.42
C THR A 101 -9.74 0.70 -9.83
N GLU A 102 -9.57 -0.60 -9.97
CA GLU A 102 -9.83 -1.31 -11.21
C GLU A 102 -11.28 -1.78 -11.17
N SER A 103 -12.15 -1.04 -11.84
CA SER A 103 -13.56 -1.36 -12.03
C SER A 103 -13.79 -1.51 -13.53
N GLY A 104 -13.42 -2.66 -14.09
CA GLY A 104 -13.56 -2.91 -15.54
C GLY A 104 -12.68 -4.03 -16.10
N THR A 105 -11.79 -4.61 -15.31
CA THR A 105 -10.97 -5.77 -15.67
C THR A 105 -11.58 -7.05 -15.09
N ASP A 106 -11.12 -8.22 -15.58
CA ASP A 106 -11.56 -9.55 -15.12
C ASP A 106 -11.33 -9.78 -13.61
N GLN A 107 -10.48 -8.95 -12.99
CA GLN A 107 -10.21 -8.91 -11.56
C GLN A 107 -10.44 -7.50 -11.02
N PRO A 108 -11.66 -7.15 -10.58
CA PRO A 108 -11.89 -5.87 -9.93
C PRO A 108 -11.08 -5.78 -8.63
N GLY A 109 -10.59 -4.59 -8.32
CA GLY A 109 -9.76 -4.36 -7.14
C GLY A 109 -9.50 -2.91 -6.85
N ALA A 110 -8.76 -2.66 -5.77
CA ALA A 110 -8.28 -1.35 -5.39
C ALA A 110 -6.82 -1.43 -5.00
N ILE A 111 -6.06 -0.41 -5.35
CA ILE A 111 -4.63 -0.31 -5.11
C ILE A 111 -4.35 1.07 -4.50
N LEU A 112 -3.57 1.08 -3.42
CA LEU A 112 -3.07 2.27 -2.76
C LEU A 112 -1.54 2.21 -2.75
N THR A 113 -0.90 3.03 -3.57
CA THR A 113 0.55 3.15 -3.68
C THR A 113 1.03 4.35 -2.87
N LEU A 114 2.07 4.16 -2.07
CA LEU A 114 2.75 5.18 -1.30
C LEU A 114 4.21 5.23 -1.72
N THR A 115 4.62 6.41 -2.19
CA THR A 115 5.99 6.66 -2.64
C THR A 115 6.62 7.72 -1.76
N ASP A 116 7.77 7.40 -1.17
CA ASP A 116 8.52 8.33 -0.35
C ASP A 116 9.18 9.41 -1.23
N LYS A 117 8.84 10.68 -0.99
CA LYS A 117 9.46 11.83 -1.66
C LYS A 117 10.85 12.16 -1.11
N LEU A 118 11.18 11.71 0.10
CA LEU A 118 12.52 11.91 0.67
C LEU A 118 13.54 10.94 0.11
N CYS A 119 13.06 9.88 -0.52
CA CYS A 119 13.89 8.96 -1.24
C CYS A 119 14.46 9.70 -2.48
N LYS A 120 15.71 10.16 -2.36
CA LYS A 120 16.47 10.88 -3.40
C LYS A 120 17.60 10.04 -4.03
N VAL A 121 17.89 8.86 -3.48
CA VAL A 121 18.93 7.92 -3.94
C VAL A 121 18.38 6.50 -3.73
N ASP A 122 18.38 5.65 -4.78
CA ASP A 122 17.95 4.23 -4.72
C ASP A 122 16.49 3.99 -4.31
N CYS A 123 15.55 4.60 -5.04
CA CYS A 123 14.11 4.55 -4.74
C CYS A 123 13.28 3.79 -5.77
N GLY A 124 13.94 3.43 -6.88
CA GLY A 124 13.52 2.39 -7.80
C GLY A 124 14.56 1.30 -7.78
N ALA A 125 14.14 0.07 -8.04
CA ALA A 125 15.05 -0.91 -8.57
C ALA A 125 15.57 -0.36 -9.90
N GLU A 126 16.82 0.10 -9.91
CA GLU A 126 17.64 0.29 -11.11
C GLU A 126 18.82 -0.68 -11.04
#